data_AF-A0A357R1T2-F1
#
_entry.id   AF-A0A357R1T2-F1
#
_cell.length_a   1.000
_cell.length_b   1.000
_cell.length_c   1.000
_cell.angle_alpha   90.00
_cell.angle_beta   90.00
_cell.angle_gamma   90.00
#
_symmetry.space_group_name_H-M   'P 1'
#
loop_
_entity.id
_entity.type
_entity.pdbx_description
1 polymer ?
#
loop_
_entity_poly.entity_id
_entity_poly.type
_entity_poly.pdbx_seq_one_letter_code
_entity_poly.pdbx_strand_id
1 'polypeptide(L)'
;MKKTILYLCILLLVGCSSKINYGRYVLDDSHSPFTSWIDIHRDGTYEFNASDNVSYRPSGKFTISSNRLTLHVGDNSSYYFLIDDDTLVYQGSTTEGNFIKKGSVYRFQGTEGN
;
A
#
# COMPACT_ATOMS: atom_id res chain seq x y z
N MET A 1 -38.60 -11.43 -42.34
CA MET A 1 -38.73 -10.85 -40.99
C MET A 1 -37.39 -10.96 -40.28
N LYS A 2 -36.65 -9.85 -40.13
CA LYS A 2 -35.30 -9.85 -39.53
C LYS A 2 -35.45 -9.78 -38.01
N LYS A 3 -34.91 -10.78 -37.30
CA LYS A 3 -34.86 -10.83 -35.84
C LYS A 3 -33.76 -9.88 -35.35
N THR A 4 -34.15 -8.80 -34.69
CA THR A 4 -33.21 -7.91 -33.98
C THR A 4 -32.78 -8.60 -32.70
N ILE A 5 -31.53 -9.08 -32.64
CA ILE A 5 -30.93 -9.61 -31.42
C ILE A 5 -30.27 -8.43 -30.70
N LEU A 6 -30.84 -8.05 -29.57
CA LEU A 6 -30.33 -7.04 -28.66
C LEU A 6 -29.20 -7.68 -27.82
N TYR A 7 -27.94 -7.35 -28.11
CA TYR A 7 -26.82 -7.73 -27.26
C TYR A 7 -26.80 -6.83 -26.02
N LEU A 8 -27.30 -7.37 -24.90
CA LEU A 8 -27.11 -6.81 -23.58
C LEU A 8 -25.65 -7.09 -23.15
N CYS A 9 -24.75 -6.15 -23.42
CA CYS A 9 -23.39 -6.17 -22.86
C CYS A 9 -23.47 -5.97 -21.35
N ILE A 10 -23.50 -7.08 -20.60
CA ILE A 10 -23.26 -7.10 -19.17
C ILE A 10 -21.77 -6.80 -18.96
N LEU A 11 -21.45 -5.54 -18.69
CA LEU A 11 -20.15 -5.13 -18.15
C LEU A 11 -20.07 -5.61 -16.70
N LEU A 12 -19.64 -6.85 -16.50
CA LEU A 12 -19.13 -7.30 -15.21
C LEU A 12 -17.81 -6.56 -14.98
N LEU A 13 -17.88 -5.39 -14.34
CA LEU A 13 -16.75 -4.85 -13.58
C LEU A 13 -16.52 -5.82 -12.40
N VAL A 14 -15.84 -6.92 -12.67
CA VAL A 14 -15.24 -7.74 -11.64
C VAL A 14 -14.17 -6.86 -11.02
N GLY A 15 -14.55 -6.10 -9.99
CA GLY A 15 -13.62 -5.39 -9.13
C GLY A 15 -12.68 -6.43 -8.54
N CYS A 16 -11.51 -6.57 -9.14
CA CYS A 16 -10.45 -7.39 -8.59
C CYS A 16 -10.01 -6.67 -7.30
N SER A 17 -10.55 -7.10 -6.16
CA SER A 17 -10.07 -6.66 -4.86
C SER A 17 -8.63 -7.08 -4.75
N SER A 18 -7.69 -6.13 -4.82
CA SER A 18 -6.27 -6.45 -4.70
C SER A 18 -6.03 -6.99 -3.31
N LYS A 19 -5.41 -8.16 -3.24
CA LYS A 19 -5.05 -8.81 -1.99
C LYS A 19 -3.67 -8.30 -1.57
N ILE A 20 -3.54 -7.92 -0.31
CA ILE A 20 -2.24 -7.59 0.29
C ILE A 20 -1.73 -8.80 1.09
N ASN A 21 -0.41 -8.98 1.17
CA ASN A 21 0.19 -9.86 2.16
C ASN A 21 0.32 -9.15 3.51
N TYR A 22 -0.04 -9.83 4.60
CA TYR A 22 0.18 -9.35 5.96
C TYR A 22 1.61 -9.69 6.39
N GLY A 23 2.32 -8.72 6.96
CA GLY A 23 3.73 -8.82 7.34
C GLY A 23 4.52 -7.58 6.95
N ARG A 24 5.84 -7.73 6.91
CA ARG A 24 6.79 -6.65 6.67
C ARG A 24 7.07 -6.47 5.18
N TYR A 25 7.00 -5.24 4.72
CA TYR A 25 7.54 -4.77 3.45
C TYR A 25 8.74 -3.88 3.73
N VAL A 26 9.85 -4.12 3.04
CA VAL A 26 11.09 -3.34 3.21
C VAL A 26 11.41 -2.62 1.92
N LEU A 27 11.84 -1.36 2.03
CA LEU A 27 12.27 -0.56 0.89
C LEU A 27 13.37 -1.30 0.10
N ASP A 28 13.09 -1.58 -1.16
CA ASP A 28 13.99 -2.20 -2.12
C ASP A 28 14.79 -1.10 -2.84
N ASP A 29 15.67 -0.44 -2.10
CA ASP A 29 16.58 0.57 -2.63
C ASP A 29 18.03 0.26 -2.24
N SER A 30 18.78 -0.27 -3.20
CA SER A 30 20.20 -0.58 -3.04
C SER A 30 21.10 0.65 -2.83
N HIS A 31 20.56 1.86 -2.98
CA HIS A 31 21.29 3.12 -2.85
C HIS A 31 20.88 3.92 -1.60
N SER A 32 19.90 3.46 -0.82
CA SER A 32 19.52 4.10 0.44
C SER A 32 20.36 3.51 1.60
N PRO A 33 21.14 4.32 2.33
CA PRO A 33 21.81 3.87 3.55
C PRO A 33 20.84 3.70 4.73
N PHE A 34 19.58 4.09 4.56
CA PHE A 34 18.55 4.01 5.59
C PHE A 34 17.55 2.91 5.27
N THR A 35 17.22 2.10 6.26
CA THR A 35 16.13 1.14 6.18
C THR A 35 14.81 1.89 6.32
N SER A 36 13.87 1.60 5.44
CA SER A 36 12.47 1.98 5.59
C SER A 36 11.63 0.72 5.43
N TRP A 37 10.59 0.57 6.24
CA TRP A 37 9.75 -0.62 6.22
C TRP A 37 8.35 -0.32 6.71
N ILE A 38 7.38 -1.13 6.28
CA ILE A 38 5.97 -1.06 6.63
C ILE A 38 5.55 -2.44 7.14
N ASP A 39 4.97 -2.50 8.33
CA ASP A 39 4.32 -3.70 8.84
C ASP A 39 2.81 -3.60 8.67
N ILE A 40 2.21 -4.61 8.05
CA ILE A 40 0.76 -4.71 7.81
C ILE A 40 0.20 -5.87 8.61
N HIS A 41 -0.65 -5.59 9.59
CA HIS A 41 -1.18 -6.58 10.50
C HIS A 41 -2.59 -7.06 10.10
N ARG A 42 -2.92 -8.32 10.46
CA ARG A 42 -4.22 -8.95 10.14
C ARG A 42 -5.42 -8.27 10.80
N ASP A 43 -5.21 -7.56 11.90
CA ASP A 43 -6.23 -6.82 12.65
C ASP A 43 -6.56 -5.43 12.02
N GLY A 44 -6.04 -5.18 10.82
CA GLY A 44 -6.26 -3.94 10.08
C GLY A 44 -5.40 -2.77 10.57
N THR A 45 -4.35 -3.03 11.35
CA THR A 45 -3.39 -2.02 11.79
C THR A 45 -2.08 -2.05 11.01
N TYR A 46 -1.30 -0.99 11.13
CA TYR A 46 0.05 -0.91 10.57
C TYR A 46 1.02 -0.22 11.52
N GLU A 47 2.31 -0.46 11.28
CA GLU A 47 3.42 0.37 11.76
C GLU A 47 4.30 0.76 10.59
N PHE A 48 4.83 1.99 10.58
CA PHE A 48 5.63 2.51 9.49
C PHE A 48 6.91 3.19 9.99
N ASN A 49 8.06 2.73 9.48
CA ASN A 49 9.34 3.40 9.61
C ASN A 49 9.72 4.01 8.26
N ALA A 50 9.60 5.34 8.14
CA ALA A 50 9.95 6.04 6.91
C ALA A 50 11.45 6.14 6.67
N SER A 51 12.28 6.07 7.72
CA SER A 51 13.74 6.08 7.65
C SER A 51 14.35 5.88 9.04
N ASP A 52 15.44 5.11 9.16
CA ASP A 52 16.13 4.83 10.43
C ASP A 52 16.69 6.06 11.16
N ASN A 53 16.84 7.20 10.48
CA ASN A 53 17.31 8.46 11.09
C ASN A 53 16.19 9.33 11.67
N VAL A 54 14.93 8.88 11.61
CA VAL A 54 13.77 9.61 12.16
C VAL A 54 13.14 8.76 13.26
N SER A 55 12.96 9.33 14.47
CA SER A 55 12.32 8.64 15.60
C SER A 55 10.80 8.51 15.44
N TYR A 56 10.22 9.29 14.52
CA TYR A 56 8.80 9.28 14.24
C TYR A 56 8.39 7.98 13.52
N ARG A 57 7.46 7.24 14.16
CA ARG A 57 7.05 5.90 13.74
C ARG A 57 5.52 5.83 13.69
N PRO A 58 4.89 6.31 12.60
CA PRO A 58 3.45 6.27 12.44
C PRO A 58 2.88 4.86 12.61
N SER A 59 1.76 4.78 13.31
CA SER A 59 0.96 3.56 13.41
C SER A 59 -0.52 3.93 13.44
N GLY A 60 -1.37 2.99 13.04
CA GLY A 60 -2.80 3.28 12.95
C GLY A 60 -3.56 2.22 12.17
N LYS A 61 -4.72 2.60 11.65
CA LYS A 61 -5.51 1.75 10.74
C LYS A 61 -5.11 1.99 9.30
N PHE A 62 -5.27 0.97 8.46
CA PHE A 62 -5.14 1.11 7.02
C PHE A 62 -6.46 0.76 6.32
N THR A 63 -6.62 1.24 5.10
CA THR A 63 -7.69 0.80 4.20
C THR A 63 -7.13 0.35 2.87
N ILE A 64 -7.83 -0.59 2.24
CA ILE A 64 -7.53 -1.06 0.88
C ILE A 64 -8.75 -0.77 0.02
N SER A 65 -8.53 -0.10 -1.11
CA SER A 65 -9.55 0.16 -2.11
C SER A 65 -9.00 -0.09 -3.49
N SER A 66 -9.61 -1.02 -4.23
CA SER A 66 -9.12 -1.52 -5.53
C SER A 66 -7.69 -2.06 -5.42
N ASN A 67 -6.68 -1.27 -5.79
CA ASN A 67 -5.25 -1.57 -5.75
C ASN A 67 -4.47 -0.54 -4.93
N ARG A 68 -5.14 0.25 -4.09
CA ARG A 68 -4.50 1.28 -3.26
C ARG A 68 -4.58 0.90 -1.80
N LEU A 69 -3.41 0.88 -1.16
CA LEU A 69 -3.26 0.88 0.29
C LEU A 69 -3.15 2.33 0.78
N THR A 70 -3.96 2.68 1.78
CA THR A 70 -3.87 3.97 2.49
C THR A 70 -3.54 3.70 3.95
N LEU A 71 -2.41 4.23 4.42
CA LEU A 71 -2.03 4.24 5.84
C LEU A 71 -2.53 5.54 6.46
N HIS A 72 -3.46 5.47 7.41
CA HIS A 72 -4.03 6.66 8.07
C HIS A 72 -3.14 7.10 9.23
N VAL A 73 -2.70 8.35 9.22
CA VAL A 73 -1.81 8.94 10.22
C VAL A 73 -2.58 10.06 10.92
N GLY A 74 -3.17 9.76 12.08
CA GLY A 74 -4.08 10.70 12.74
C GLY A 74 -5.25 11.13 11.83
N ASP A 75 -5.76 12.34 12.04
CA ASP A 75 -7.04 12.75 11.43
C ASP A 75 -6.92 13.29 10.00
N ASN A 76 -5.75 13.82 9.60
CA ASN A 76 -5.59 14.52 8.31
C ASN A 76 -4.36 14.09 7.48
N SER A 77 -3.54 13.16 7.99
CA SER A 77 -2.33 12.72 7.30
C SER A 77 -2.47 11.28 6.80
N SER A 78 -1.89 10.97 5.66
CA SER A 78 -1.94 9.63 5.08
C SER A 78 -0.76 9.37 4.16
N TYR A 79 -0.36 8.11 4.06
CA TYR A 79 0.54 7.61 3.02
C TYR A 79 -0.24 6.73 2.04
N TYR A 80 0.06 6.87 0.76
CA TYR A 80 -0.62 6.15 -0.31
C TYR A 80 0.37 5.24 -1.05
N PHE A 81 -0.02 3.98 -1.21
CA PHE A 81 0.75 2.98 -1.95
C PHE A 81 -0.12 2.29 -2.97
N LEU A 82 0.45 2.00 -4.13
CA LEU A 82 -0.10 1.04 -5.09
C LEU A 82 0.30 -0.36 -4.63
N ILE A 83 -0.67 -1.26 -4.55
CA ILE A 83 -0.45 -2.69 -4.33
C ILE A 83 -0.17 -3.32 -5.69
N ASP A 84 1.00 -3.96 -5.82
CA ASP A 84 1.44 -4.66 -7.02
C ASP A 84 2.10 -5.98 -6.60
N ASP A 85 1.30 -7.05 -6.59
CA ASP A 85 1.65 -8.38 -6.07
C ASP A 85 2.30 -8.33 -4.67
N ASP A 86 3.58 -8.71 -4.57
CA ASP A 86 4.36 -8.74 -3.34
C ASP A 86 5.04 -7.39 -3.03
N THR A 87 4.60 -6.31 -3.70
CA THR A 87 5.20 -4.99 -3.55
C THR A 87 4.19 -3.88 -3.26
N LEU A 88 4.67 -2.85 -2.58
CA LEU A 88 3.97 -1.59 -2.35
C LEU A 88 4.77 -0.46 -2.99
N VAL A 89 4.21 0.20 -4.00
CA VAL A 89 4.86 1.31 -4.69
C VAL A 89 4.33 2.62 -4.14
N TYR A 90 5.20 3.40 -3.50
CA TYR A 90 4.83 4.67 -2.89
C TYR A 90 4.32 5.68 -3.92
N GLN A 91 3.11 6.20 -3.71
CA GLN A 91 2.43 7.14 -4.61
C GLN A 91 2.46 8.58 -4.12
N GLY A 92 2.60 8.80 -2.81
CA GLY A 92 2.60 10.13 -2.18
C GLY A 92 2.01 10.11 -0.77
N SER A 93 1.93 11.28 -0.14
CA SER A 93 1.33 11.46 1.19
C SER A 93 0.71 12.85 1.32
N THR A 94 -0.21 13.00 2.28
CA THR A 94 -0.61 14.31 2.81
C THR A 94 0.23 14.71 4.03
N THR A 95 1.04 13.80 4.56
CA THR A 95 1.99 14.07 5.64
C THR A 95 3.09 15.01 5.15
N GLU A 96 3.27 16.14 5.83
CA GLU A 96 4.38 17.09 5.60
C GLU A 96 5.72 16.49 6.05
N GLY A 97 6.82 16.96 5.45
CA GLY A 97 8.17 16.51 5.83
C GLY A 97 8.49 15.06 5.45
N ASN A 98 7.70 14.44 4.56
CA ASN A 98 8.01 13.13 4.01
C ASN A 98 9.19 13.18 3.04
N PHE A 99 10.18 12.31 3.25
CA PHE A 99 11.37 12.20 2.39
C PHE A 99 11.34 11.00 1.42
N ILE A 100 10.25 10.23 1.41
CA ILE A 100 10.12 9.08 0.52
C ILE A 100 9.83 9.56 -0.90
N LYS A 101 10.60 9.07 -1.86
CA LYS A 101 10.45 9.41 -3.27
C LYS A 101 9.27 8.66 -3.89
N LYS A 102 8.40 9.35 -4.63
CA LYS A 102 7.35 8.70 -5.41
C LYS A 102 7.96 7.64 -6.34
N GLY A 103 7.38 6.45 -6.34
CA GLY A 103 7.89 5.28 -7.06
C GLY A 103 8.83 4.39 -6.23
N SER A 104 9.21 4.76 -5.00
CA SER A 104 9.91 3.86 -4.09
C SER A 104 9.13 2.56 -3.90
N VAL A 105 9.80 1.43 -4.07
CA VAL A 105 9.20 0.09 -4.02
C VAL A 105 9.54 -0.55 -2.69
N TYR A 106 8.52 -0.99 -1.96
CA TYR A 106 8.69 -1.81 -0.77
C TYR A 106 8.33 -3.25 -1.11
N ARG A 107 9.22 -4.20 -0.85
CA ARG A 107 9.04 -5.62 -1.17
C ARG A 107 8.71 -6.42 0.08
N PHE A 108 7.74 -7.32 -0.03
CA PHE A 108 7.35 -8.21 1.05
C PHE A 108 8.50 -9.12 1.46
N GLN A 109 8.75 -9.24 2.77
CA GLN A 109 9.81 -10.07 3.36
C GLN A 109 9.26 -11.19 4.26
N GLY A 110 7.94 -11.22 4.53
CA GLY A 110 7.30 -12.21 5.41
C GLY A 110 6.62 -11.59 6.62
N THR A 111 5.96 -12.42 7.43
CA THR A 111 5.37 -12.01 8.71
C THR A 111 6.46 -11.86 9.77
N GLU A 112 6.44 -10.79 10.58
CA GLU A 112 7.30 -10.71 11.77
C GLU A 112 7.11 -11.97 12.64
N GLY A 113 8.21 -12.65 12.96
CA GLY A 113 8.34 -13.60 14.08
C GLY A 113 7.53 -14.90 13.99
N ASN A 114 8.24 -16.01 13.73
CA ASN A 114 8.04 -17.23 14.52
C ASN A 114 9.01 -17.18 15.71
#